data_AF-F4L2P0-F1
#
_entry.id   AF-F4L2P0-F1
#
_cell.length_a   1.000
_cell.length_b   1.000
_cell.length_c   1.000
_cell.angle_alpha   90.00
_cell.angle_beta   90.00
_cell.angle_gamma   90.00
#
_symmetry.space_group_name_H-M   'P 1'
#
loop_
_entity.id
_entity.type
_entity.pdbx_description
1 polymer ?
#
loop_
_entity_poly.entity_id
_entity_poly.type
_entity_poly.pdbx_seq_one_letter_code
_entity_poly.pdbx_strand_id
1 'polypeptide(L)'
;MESFVAHRSVSRLSTWLSLIVSLTFLMVWLPLLRSVFDGSSYQWGMNYFGFQLHGAGITPSYLFLIVQLVFYVALFVSMYRVQNRKVYYVLLLLWFVHIFGNLLADIAINGDTTFEGDTLGVSISLFWIVLPLSALALLLIFLAIRADRRASPQSIPWGAKNRKMLWLILGPLPIQAILLASGEPHGLTDQIGVILTIVQCFLLPLVVRPYGSKLQPQQEANSLKLT
;
A
#
# COMPACT_ATOMS: atom_id res chain seq x y z
N MET A 1 -4.78 28.61 0.48
CA MET A 1 -4.75 27.14 0.58
C MET A 1 -3.52 26.75 1.36
N GLU A 2 -3.70 26.14 2.53
CA GLU A 2 -2.58 25.52 3.25
C GLU A 2 -1.94 24.48 2.32
N SER A 3 -0.64 24.61 2.08
CA SER A 3 0.08 23.65 1.24
C SER A 3 0.02 22.28 1.93
N PHE A 4 -0.27 21.21 1.21
CA PHE A 4 -0.19 19.86 1.77
C PHE A 4 1.26 19.55 2.17
N VAL A 5 1.57 19.57 3.47
CA VAL A 5 2.94 19.50 4.01
C VAL A 5 3.27 18.07 4.46
N ALA A 6 4.53 17.66 4.31
CA ALA A 6 5.08 16.47 4.94
C ALA A 6 5.80 16.83 6.25
N HIS A 7 5.49 16.09 7.30
CA HIS A 7 6.01 16.25 8.66
C HIS A 7 7.16 15.31 9.00
N ARG A 8 7.48 14.36 8.12
CA ARG A 8 8.52 13.34 8.30
C ARG A 8 9.43 13.29 7.08
N SER A 9 10.69 12.94 7.28
CA SER A 9 11.64 12.68 6.19
C SER A 9 11.54 11.22 5.71
N VAL A 10 12.10 10.96 4.54
CA VAL A 10 12.23 9.59 4.03
C VAL A 10 13.40 8.90 4.72
N SER A 11 13.20 7.65 5.14
CA SER A 11 14.27 6.76 5.59
C SER A 11 14.30 5.49 4.75
N ARG A 12 15.39 4.72 4.83
CA ARG A 12 15.45 3.39 4.21
C ARG A 12 14.36 2.48 4.77
N LEU A 13 14.11 2.55 6.07
CA LEU A 13 13.10 1.73 6.74
C LEU A 13 11.67 2.07 6.31
N SER A 14 11.34 3.37 6.21
CA SER A 14 10.03 3.78 5.69
C SER A 14 9.85 3.42 4.21
N THR A 15 10.95 3.36 3.45
CA THR A 15 10.93 2.89 2.06
C THR A 15 10.65 1.39 1.99
N TRP A 16 11.38 0.56 2.75
CA TRP A 16 11.13 -0.89 2.82
C TRP A 16 9.71 -1.20 3.28
N LEU A 17 9.24 -0.53 4.34
CA LEU A 17 7.89 -0.71 4.83
C LEU A 17 6.85 -0.31 3.78
N SER A 18 7.07 0.81 3.05
CA SER A 18 6.16 1.19 1.96
C SER A 18 6.09 0.15 0.85
N LEU A 19 7.21 -0.53 0.53
CA LEU A 19 7.22 -1.60 -0.48
C LEU A 19 6.39 -2.81 -0.04
N ILE A 20 6.53 -3.23 1.22
CA ILE A 20 5.75 -4.35 1.77
C ILE A 20 4.26 -4.00 1.81
N VAL A 21 3.91 -2.79 2.26
CA VAL A 21 2.52 -2.30 2.23
C VAL A 21 1.99 -2.25 0.80
N SER A 22 2.82 -1.83 -0.17
CA SER A 22 2.44 -1.77 -1.60
C SER A 22 2.17 -3.15 -2.18
N LEU A 23 2.93 -4.16 -1.77
CA LEU A 23 2.70 -5.55 -2.18
C LEU A 23 1.31 -6.01 -1.73
N THR A 24 0.94 -5.73 -0.47
CA THR A 24 -0.40 -6.09 0.04
C THR A 24 -1.51 -5.22 -0.54
N PHE A 25 -1.19 -3.98 -0.95
CA PHE A 25 -2.14 -3.09 -1.61
C PHE A 25 -2.58 -3.61 -2.99
N LEU A 26 -1.78 -4.48 -3.62
CA LEU A 26 -2.16 -5.16 -4.85
C LEU A 26 -3.50 -5.90 -4.73
N MET A 27 -3.75 -6.51 -3.56
CA MET A 27 -5.02 -7.22 -3.26
C MET A 27 -6.24 -6.29 -3.22
N VAL A 28 -6.03 -4.97 -3.26
CA VAL A 28 -7.09 -3.96 -3.29
C VAL A 28 -7.11 -3.27 -4.64
N TRP A 29 -5.96 -2.74 -5.09
CA TRP A 29 -5.88 -1.91 -6.29
C TRP A 29 -6.25 -2.68 -7.56
N LEU A 30 -5.76 -3.92 -7.69
CA LEU A 30 -6.06 -4.74 -8.86
C LEU A 30 -7.55 -5.08 -8.97
N PRO A 31 -8.20 -5.70 -7.96
CA PRO A 31 -9.62 -5.99 -8.06
C PRO A 31 -10.48 -4.72 -8.16
N LEU A 32 -10.04 -3.60 -7.58
CA LEU A 32 -10.74 -2.33 -7.69
C LEU A 32 -10.77 -1.81 -9.12
N LEU A 33 -9.64 -1.80 -9.82
CA LEU A 33 -9.57 -1.36 -11.22
C LEU A 33 -10.27 -2.36 -12.15
N ARG A 34 -10.04 -3.66 -11.98
CA ARG A 34 -10.66 -4.70 -12.82
C ARG A 34 -12.17 -4.74 -12.66
N SER A 35 -12.71 -4.56 -11.46
CA SER A 35 -14.16 -4.47 -11.26
C SER A 35 -14.79 -3.27 -11.98
N VAL A 36 -14.04 -2.18 -12.18
CA VAL A 36 -14.52 -0.99 -12.90
C VAL A 36 -14.36 -1.15 -14.40
N PHE A 37 -13.22 -1.66 -14.86
CA PHE A 37 -12.86 -1.69 -16.27
C PHE A 37 -13.36 -2.95 -16.99
N ASP A 38 -13.25 -4.12 -16.37
CA ASP A 38 -13.72 -5.41 -16.91
C ASP A 38 -15.22 -5.61 -16.61
N GLY A 39 -15.77 -4.84 -15.68
CA GLY A 39 -17.17 -4.92 -15.25
C GLY A 39 -17.52 -6.28 -14.65
N SER A 40 -18.70 -6.81 -14.99
CA SER A 40 -19.22 -8.06 -14.43
C SER A 40 -18.45 -9.33 -14.84
N SER A 41 -17.55 -9.22 -15.83
CA SER A 41 -16.71 -10.34 -16.27
C SER A 41 -15.60 -10.65 -15.27
N TYR A 42 -15.16 -9.66 -14.49
CA TYR A 42 -14.17 -9.86 -13.43
C TYR A 42 -14.84 -10.19 -12.11
N GLN A 43 -14.40 -11.30 -11.54
CA GLN A 43 -14.81 -11.77 -10.23
C GLN A 43 -13.62 -11.76 -9.27
N TRP A 44 -13.89 -11.43 -8.02
CA TRP A 44 -12.92 -11.50 -6.95
C TRP A 44 -13.56 -12.08 -5.71
N GLY A 45 -12.74 -12.73 -4.88
CA GLY A 45 -13.15 -13.29 -3.62
C GLY A 45 -12.00 -13.29 -2.63
N MET A 46 -12.31 -13.16 -1.35
CA MET A 46 -11.35 -13.34 -0.26
C MET A 46 -12.06 -13.82 1.00
N ASN A 47 -11.34 -14.60 1.80
CA ASN A 47 -11.72 -14.85 3.18
C ASN A 47 -11.23 -13.68 4.04
N TYR A 48 -12.14 -13.09 4.81
CA TYR A 48 -11.85 -11.98 5.71
C TYR A 48 -12.39 -12.28 7.11
N PHE A 49 -11.52 -12.69 8.03
CA PHE A 49 -11.84 -13.07 9.41
C PHE A 49 -13.02 -14.05 9.51
N GLY A 50 -12.98 -15.11 8.69
CA GLY A 50 -14.03 -16.13 8.62
C GLY A 50 -15.22 -15.79 7.72
N PHE A 51 -15.34 -14.56 7.24
CA PHE A 51 -16.37 -14.18 6.28
C PHE A 51 -15.87 -14.35 4.84
N GLN A 52 -16.64 -15.02 4.00
CA GLN A 52 -16.38 -15.07 2.56
C GLN A 52 -16.94 -13.81 1.90
N LEU A 53 -16.05 -12.96 1.40
CA LEU A 53 -16.41 -11.77 0.65
C LEU A 53 -16.11 -12.01 -0.82
N HIS A 54 -17.09 -11.76 -1.68
CA HIS A 54 -16.91 -11.89 -3.12
C HIS A 54 -17.73 -10.84 -3.88
N GLY A 55 -17.34 -10.58 -5.12
CA GLY A 55 -17.99 -9.60 -5.97
C GLY A 55 -17.69 -9.83 -7.44
N ALA A 56 -18.56 -9.27 -8.28
CA ALA A 56 -18.37 -9.20 -9.71
C ALA A 56 -18.69 -7.78 -10.19
N GLY A 57 -17.76 -7.15 -10.89
CA GLY A 57 -17.90 -5.75 -11.32
C GLY A 57 -18.28 -4.77 -10.21
N ILE A 58 -19.08 -3.75 -10.55
CA ILE A 58 -19.58 -2.73 -9.62
C ILE A 58 -20.90 -3.20 -8.98
N THR A 59 -20.77 -4.09 -7.99
CA THR A 59 -21.88 -4.57 -7.14
C THR A 59 -21.74 -4.02 -5.71
N PRO A 60 -22.72 -4.18 -4.80
CA PRO A 60 -22.60 -3.67 -3.43
C PRO A 60 -21.33 -4.12 -2.68
N SER A 61 -20.78 -5.30 -2.99
CA SER A 61 -19.50 -5.76 -2.42
C SER A 61 -18.29 -4.93 -2.87
N TYR A 62 -18.39 -4.17 -3.96
CA TYR A 62 -17.37 -3.19 -4.37
C TYR A 62 -17.10 -2.12 -3.30
N LEU A 63 -18.09 -1.83 -2.44
CA LEU A 63 -17.91 -0.91 -1.30
C LEU A 63 -16.80 -1.39 -0.36
N PHE A 64 -16.63 -2.71 -0.20
CA PHE A 64 -15.54 -3.26 0.59
C PHE A 64 -14.17 -2.85 0.01
N LEU A 65 -13.99 -2.95 -1.31
CA LEU A 65 -12.75 -2.52 -1.97
C LEU A 65 -12.51 -1.01 -1.82
N ILE A 66 -13.56 -0.20 -1.87
CA ILE A 66 -13.48 1.26 -1.62
C ILE A 66 -12.99 1.54 -0.19
N VAL A 67 -13.56 0.86 0.81
CA VAL A 67 -13.13 1.02 2.21
C VAL A 67 -11.66 0.64 2.38
N GLN A 68 -11.23 -0.45 1.75
CA GLN A 68 -9.82 -0.84 1.75
C GLN A 68 -8.94 0.20 1.05
N LEU A 69 -9.37 0.74 -0.09
CA LEU A 69 -8.64 1.80 -0.78
C LEU A 69 -8.45 3.02 0.12
N VAL A 70 -9.51 3.47 0.79
CA VAL A 70 -9.45 4.59 1.74
C VAL A 70 -8.46 4.29 2.87
N PHE A 71 -8.48 3.07 3.41
CA PHE A 71 -7.52 2.63 4.42
C PHE A 71 -6.07 2.72 3.93
N TYR A 72 -5.75 2.18 2.75
CA TYR A 72 -4.40 2.23 2.20
C TYR A 72 -3.95 3.65 1.81
N VAL A 73 -4.84 4.47 1.25
CA VAL A 73 -4.56 5.88 0.97
C VAL A 73 -4.26 6.63 2.27
N ALA A 74 -5.07 6.43 3.31
CA ALA A 74 -4.83 7.00 4.63
C ALA A 74 -3.48 6.53 5.20
N LEU A 75 -3.15 5.25 5.06
CA LEU A 75 -1.86 4.71 5.48
C LEU A 75 -0.70 5.39 4.74
N PHE A 76 -0.70 5.43 3.41
CA PHE A 76 0.34 6.07 2.61
C PHE A 76 0.49 7.56 2.94
N VAL A 77 -0.61 8.30 3.03
CA VAL A 77 -0.61 9.71 3.41
C VAL A 77 -0.06 9.89 4.82
N SER A 78 -0.48 9.06 5.78
CA SER A 78 -0.01 9.12 7.16
C SER A 78 1.47 8.80 7.31
N MET A 79 2.10 8.07 6.38
CA MET A 79 3.54 7.81 6.43
C MET A 79 4.37 9.08 6.46
N TYR A 80 3.90 10.17 5.85
CA TYR A 80 4.68 11.41 5.74
C TYR A 80 3.92 12.69 6.07
N ARG A 81 2.61 12.76 5.84
CA ARG A 81 1.86 14.03 5.73
C ARG A 81 0.82 14.28 6.81
N VAL A 82 0.51 13.30 7.65
CA VAL A 82 -0.33 13.51 8.84
C VAL A 82 0.55 13.96 10.00
N GLN A 83 0.26 15.12 10.60
CA GLN A 83 1.04 15.68 11.72
C GLN A 83 1.03 14.76 12.95
N ASN A 84 -0.15 14.25 13.33
CA ASN A 84 -0.27 13.33 14.46
C ASN A 84 0.34 11.96 14.14
N ARG A 85 1.51 11.69 14.70
CA ARG A 85 2.26 10.43 14.52
C ARG A 85 1.51 9.19 14.99
N LYS A 86 0.63 9.32 15.99
CA LYS A 86 -0.15 8.19 16.50
C LYS A 86 -1.10 7.63 15.43
N VAL A 87 -1.60 8.47 14.52
CA VAL A 87 -2.45 8.04 13.41
C VAL A 87 -1.71 7.05 12.52
N TYR A 88 -0.46 7.36 12.15
CA TYR A 88 0.38 6.45 11.37
C TYR A 88 0.65 5.13 12.10
N TYR A 89 0.92 5.18 13.42
CA TYR A 89 1.19 3.97 14.21
C TYR A 89 -0.04 3.06 14.30
N VAL A 90 -1.21 3.65 14.52
CA VAL A 90 -2.48 2.92 14.54
C VAL A 90 -2.77 2.32 13.18
N LEU A 91 -2.61 3.07 12.09
CA LEU A 91 -2.83 2.55 10.73
C LEU A 91 -1.86 1.43 10.37
N LEU A 92 -0.61 1.47 10.82
CA LEU A 92 0.33 0.36 10.64
C LEU A 92 -0.07 -0.90 11.41
N LEU A 93 -0.52 -0.75 12.66
CA LEU A 93 -1.01 -1.89 13.44
C LEU A 93 -2.30 -2.47 12.84
N LEU A 94 -3.21 -1.60 12.39
CA LEU A 94 -4.41 -2.02 11.66
C LEU A 94 -4.04 -2.73 10.36
N TRP A 95 -3.02 -2.28 9.63
CA TRP A 95 -2.53 -2.96 8.42
C TRP A 95 -1.98 -4.33 8.75
N PHE A 96 -1.21 -4.45 9.84
CA PHE A 96 -0.70 -5.72 10.31
C PHE A 96 -1.83 -6.71 10.62
N VAL A 97 -2.83 -6.28 11.41
CA VAL A 97 -4.00 -7.10 11.73
C VAL A 97 -4.78 -7.45 10.48
N HIS A 98 -5.03 -6.48 9.60
CA HIS A 98 -5.77 -6.65 8.36
C HIS A 98 -5.14 -7.71 7.44
N ILE A 99 -3.80 -7.77 7.37
CA ILE A 99 -3.09 -8.73 6.51
C ILE A 99 -2.74 -10.01 7.25
N PHE A 100 -1.85 -9.92 8.24
CA PHE A 100 -1.31 -11.09 8.92
C PHE A 100 -2.30 -11.65 9.95
N GLY A 101 -3.04 -10.77 10.64
CA GLY A 101 -4.12 -11.22 11.52
C GLY A 101 -5.20 -11.97 10.74
N ASN A 102 -5.55 -11.51 9.53
CA ASN A 102 -6.49 -12.21 8.67
C ASN A 102 -5.97 -13.58 8.22
N LEU A 103 -4.73 -13.66 7.71
CA LEU A 103 -4.13 -14.92 7.27
C LEU A 103 -3.99 -15.94 8.42
N LEU A 104 -3.55 -15.49 9.60
CA LEU A 104 -3.44 -16.35 10.78
C LEU A 104 -4.81 -16.80 11.29
N ALA A 105 -5.82 -15.93 11.23
CA ALA A 105 -7.20 -16.29 11.58
C ALA A 105 -7.77 -17.31 10.59
N ASP A 106 -7.52 -17.15 9.29
CA ASP A 106 -7.94 -18.11 8.26
C ASP A 106 -7.34 -19.50 8.53
N ILE A 107 -6.03 -19.58 8.81
CA ILE A 107 -5.37 -20.84 9.20
C ILE A 107 -5.98 -21.42 10.49
N ALA A 108 -6.27 -20.59 11.48
CA ALA A 108 -6.82 -21.05 12.75
C ALA A 108 -8.28 -21.55 12.65
N ILE A 109 -9.09 -20.96 11.77
CA ILE A 109 -10.52 -21.28 11.61
C ILE A 109 -10.72 -22.41 10.60
N ASN A 110 -10.07 -22.31 9.44
CA ASN A 110 -10.29 -23.20 8.29
C ASN A 110 -9.26 -24.33 8.19
N GLY A 111 -8.25 -24.32 9.06
CA GLY A 111 -7.12 -25.25 9.01
C GLY A 111 -5.98 -24.73 8.12
N ASP A 112 -4.83 -25.37 8.25
CA ASP A 112 -3.63 -25.01 7.50
C ASP A 112 -3.65 -25.59 6.10
N THR A 113 -3.29 -24.78 5.10
CA THR A 113 -3.16 -25.21 3.71
C THR A 113 -1.73 -25.67 3.46
N THR A 114 -1.56 -26.88 2.91
CA THR A 114 -0.26 -27.40 2.51
C THR A 114 -0.01 -27.19 1.02
N PHE A 115 1.14 -26.62 0.67
CA PHE A 115 1.66 -26.73 -0.69
C PHE A 115 2.26 -28.11 -0.87
N GLU A 116 1.67 -28.91 -1.76
CA GLU A 116 2.20 -30.23 -2.10
C GLU A 116 2.97 -30.15 -3.42
N GLY A 117 4.26 -30.44 -3.35
CA GLY A 117 5.13 -30.59 -4.51
C GLY A 117 5.19 -32.05 -4.92
N ASP A 118 4.27 -32.49 -5.78
CA ASP A 118 4.14 -33.90 -6.24
C ASP A 118 5.45 -34.49 -6.80
N THR A 119 6.31 -33.66 -7.39
CA THR A 119 7.59 -34.10 -7.99
C THR A 119 8.69 -34.37 -6.98
N LEU A 120 8.68 -33.69 -5.82
CA LEU A 120 9.73 -33.79 -4.81
C LEU A 120 9.23 -34.40 -3.48
N GLY A 121 7.93 -34.72 -3.38
CA GLY A 121 7.32 -35.26 -2.16
C GLY A 121 7.39 -34.28 -0.98
N VAL A 122 7.49 -32.98 -1.25
CA VAL A 122 7.62 -31.95 -0.22
C VAL A 122 6.24 -31.37 0.06
N SER A 123 5.80 -31.43 1.32
CA SER A 123 4.65 -30.69 1.81
C SER A 123 5.11 -29.54 2.70
N ILE A 124 4.82 -28.30 2.29
CA ILE A 124 5.12 -27.10 3.07
C ILE A 124 3.81 -26.48 3.51
N SER A 125 3.59 -26.46 4.82
CA SER A 125 2.43 -25.79 5.40
C SER A 125 2.55 -24.27 5.24
N LEU A 126 1.45 -23.61 4.88
CA LEU A 126 1.40 -22.17 4.69
C LEU A 126 1.69 -21.44 6.01
N PHE A 127 1.32 -22.01 7.15
CA PHE A 127 1.67 -21.50 8.47
C PHE A 127 3.17 -21.21 8.64
N TRP A 128 4.03 -22.11 8.16
CA TRP A 128 5.49 -21.94 8.24
C TRP A 128 6.03 -20.82 7.36
N ILE A 129 5.23 -20.29 6.44
CA ILE A 129 5.55 -19.11 5.63
C ILE A 129 4.94 -17.85 6.28
N VAL A 130 3.66 -17.92 6.67
CA VAL A 130 2.91 -16.78 7.20
C VAL A 130 3.46 -16.33 8.56
N LEU A 131 3.77 -17.27 9.47
CA LEU A 131 4.21 -16.93 10.82
C LEU A 131 5.54 -16.16 10.82
N PRO A 132 6.63 -16.62 10.16
CA PRO A 132 7.88 -15.84 10.09
C PRO A 132 7.71 -14.48 9.42
N LEU A 133 6.90 -14.39 8.36
CA LEU A 133 6.62 -13.12 7.69
C LEU A 133 5.86 -12.16 8.60
N SER A 134 4.89 -12.65 9.39
CA SER A 134 4.19 -11.83 10.37
C SER A 134 5.11 -11.31 11.46
N ALA A 135 6.03 -12.14 11.97
CA ALA A 135 6.99 -11.75 12.99
C ALA A 135 7.96 -10.69 12.44
N LEU A 136 8.44 -10.88 11.21
CA LEU A 136 9.29 -9.91 10.52
C LEU A 136 8.56 -8.58 10.28
N ALA A 137 7.29 -8.62 9.87
CA ALA A 137 6.47 -7.42 9.68
C ALA A 137 6.27 -6.66 11.00
N LEU A 138 5.98 -7.34 12.12
CA LEU A 138 5.91 -6.71 13.44
C LEU A 138 7.22 -6.05 13.85
N LEU A 139 8.34 -6.73 13.63
CA LEU A 139 9.66 -6.18 13.91
C LEU A 139 9.91 -4.91 13.08
N LEU A 140 9.59 -4.92 11.78
CA LEU A 140 9.72 -3.75 10.91
C LEU A 140 8.82 -2.59 11.35
N ILE A 141 7.58 -2.86 11.76
CA ILE A 141 6.68 -1.84 12.32
C ILE A 141 7.29 -1.25 13.59
N PHE A 142 7.75 -2.09 14.52
CA PHE A 142 8.38 -1.63 15.76
C PHE A 142 9.60 -0.75 15.48
N LEU A 143 10.50 -1.20 14.60
CA LEU A 143 11.69 -0.43 14.21
C LEU A 143 11.30 0.88 13.52
N ALA A 144 10.27 0.88 12.67
CA ALA A 144 9.81 2.07 11.97
C ALA A 144 9.22 3.10 12.92
N ILE A 145 8.41 2.67 13.90
CA ILE A 145 7.87 3.52 14.95
C ILE A 145 9.00 4.08 15.81
N ARG A 146 9.97 3.24 16.21
CA ARG A 146 11.13 3.67 17.00
C ARG A 146 11.98 4.69 16.26
N ALA A 147 12.22 4.49 14.97
CA ALA A 147 12.96 5.42 14.13
C ALA A 147 12.19 6.74 13.95
N ASP A 148 10.89 6.67 13.67
CA ASP A 148 10.05 7.86 13.51
C ASP A 148 10.04 8.71 14.79
N ARG A 149 9.83 8.11 15.97
CA ARG A 149 9.83 8.83 17.25
C ARG A 149 11.11 9.61 17.53
N ARG A 150 12.25 9.17 16.98
CA ARG A 150 13.55 9.82 17.12
C ARG A 150 13.83 10.86 16.03
N ALA A 151 13.05 10.88 14.95
CA ALA A 151 13.24 11.78 13.83
C ALA A 151 12.71 13.18 14.15
N SER A 152 13.52 14.20 13.86
CA SER A 152 13.12 15.60 13.98
C SER A 152 11.93 15.90 13.05
N PRO A 153 10.93 16.67 13.53
CA PRO A 153 9.85 17.15 12.67
C PRO A 153 10.40 17.85 11.42
N GLN A 154 9.74 17.64 10.29
CA GLN A 154 10.05 18.31 9.04
C GLN A 154 8.87 19.17 8.59
N SER A 155 9.11 20.09 7.67
CA SER A 155 8.06 20.81 6.95
C SER A 155 8.46 20.88 5.49
N ILE A 156 7.97 19.92 4.69
CA ILE A 156 8.29 19.84 3.26
C ILE A 156 6.99 19.99 2.48
N PRO A 157 6.76 21.10 1.77
CA PRO A 157 5.52 21.33 1.03
C PRO A 157 5.37 20.38 -0.17
N TRP A 158 4.14 20.20 -0.64
CA TRP A 158 3.85 19.48 -1.87
C TRP A 158 4.45 20.19 -3.08
N GLY A 159 5.43 19.55 -3.73
CA GLY A 159 6.17 20.15 -4.84
C GLY A 159 5.73 19.67 -6.23
N ALA A 160 6.38 20.23 -7.24
CA ALA A 160 6.20 19.82 -8.65
C ALA A 160 6.50 18.33 -8.86
N LYS A 161 7.47 17.76 -8.14
CA LYS A 161 7.81 16.33 -8.24
C LYS A 161 6.66 15.43 -7.75
N ASN A 162 5.98 15.79 -6.66
CA ASN A 162 4.79 15.07 -6.20
C ASN A 162 3.69 15.10 -7.25
N ARG A 163 3.42 16.28 -7.84
CA ARG A 163 2.45 16.43 -8.93
C ARG A 163 2.83 15.61 -10.16
N LYS A 164 4.10 15.59 -10.54
CA LYS A 164 4.61 14.74 -11.63
C LYS A 164 4.39 13.26 -11.35
N MET A 165 4.69 12.78 -10.13
CA MET A 165 4.43 11.39 -9.75
C MET A 165 2.94 11.06 -9.80
N LEU A 166 2.07 11.94 -9.30
CA LEU A 166 0.61 11.77 -9.37
C LEU A 166 0.15 11.54 -10.80
N TRP A 167 0.54 12.43 -11.74
CA TRP A 167 0.16 12.29 -13.14
C TRP A 167 0.82 11.10 -13.83
N LEU A 168 2.07 10.78 -13.52
CA LEU A 168 2.75 9.62 -14.10
C LEU A 168 2.08 8.30 -13.68
N ILE A 169 1.58 8.23 -12.45
CA ILE A 169 1.04 7.00 -11.86
C ILE A 169 -0.45 6.85 -12.18
N LEU A 170 -1.24 7.92 -12.06
CA LEU A 170 -2.69 7.87 -12.32
C LEU A 170 -3.07 8.25 -13.75
N GLY A 171 -2.20 8.97 -14.48
CA GLY A 171 -2.44 9.34 -15.87
C GLY A 171 -2.58 8.16 -16.84
N PRO A 172 -1.94 6.99 -16.62
CA PRO A 172 -2.19 5.79 -17.42
C PRO A 172 -3.58 5.13 -17.23
N LEU A 173 -4.38 5.53 -16.23
CA LEU A 173 -5.68 4.90 -15.95
C LEU A 173 -6.63 4.85 -17.17
N PRO A 174 -6.77 5.89 -18.01
CA PRO A 174 -7.62 5.81 -19.20
C PRO A 174 -7.13 4.78 -20.22
N ILE A 175 -5.80 4.65 -20.39
CA ILE A 175 -5.21 3.64 -21.27
C ILE A 175 -5.46 2.25 -20.69
N GLN A 176 -5.28 2.07 -19.37
CA GLN A 176 -5.59 0.81 -18.70
C GLN A 176 -7.07 0.44 -18.83
N ALA A 177 -7.97 1.41 -18.72
CA ALA A 177 -9.40 1.19 -18.91
C ALA A 177 -9.70 0.63 -20.30
N ILE A 178 -9.08 1.19 -21.35
CA ILE A 178 -9.20 0.67 -22.71
C ILE A 178 -8.62 -0.75 -22.81
N LEU A 179 -7.38 -0.94 -22.34
CA LEU A 179 -6.68 -2.23 -22.41
C LEU A 179 -7.45 -3.38 -21.75
N LEU A 180 -8.03 -3.11 -20.58
CA LEU A 180 -8.76 -4.10 -19.80
C LEU A 180 -10.20 -4.30 -20.29
N ALA A 181 -10.90 -3.23 -20.69
CA ALA A 181 -12.28 -3.33 -21.17
C ALA A 181 -12.40 -3.94 -22.58
N SER A 182 -11.40 -3.75 -23.44
CA SER A 182 -11.40 -4.26 -24.82
C SER A 182 -10.55 -5.52 -25.02
N GLY A 183 -9.82 -5.95 -23.99
CA GLY A 183 -8.95 -7.10 -24.08
C GLY A 183 -9.70 -8.42 -24.00
N GLU A 184 -9.27 -9.41 -24.78
CA GLU A 184 -9.67 -10.79 -24.52
C GLU A 184 -9.16 -11.21 -23.13
N PRO A 185 -9.96 -11.92 -22.32
CA PRO A 185 -9.50 -12.45 -21.04
C PRO A 185 -8.21 -13.24 -21.22
N HIS A 186 -7.18 -12.92 -20.43
CA HIS A 186 -5.83 -13.50 -20.52
C HIS A 186 -5.04 -13.19 -21.81
N GLY A 187 -5.58 -12.37 -22.72
CA GLY A 187 -4.88 -11.88 -23.91
C GLY A 187 -3.77 -10.88 -23.57
N LEU A 188 -2.94 -10.54 -24.55
CA LEU A 188 -1.78 -9.66 -24.36
C LEU A 188 -2.17 -8.28 -23.80
N THR A 189 -3.30 -7.72 -24.23
CA THR A 189 -3.80 -6.42 -23.76
C THR A 189 -4.22 -6.45 -22.28
N ASP A 190 -4.91 -7.51 -21.86
CA ASP A 190 -5.27 -7.74 -20.45
C ASP A 190 -4.01 -7.87 -19.59
N GLN A 191 -3.02 -8.65 -20.03
CA GLN A 191 -1.75 -8.82 -19.33
C GLN A 191 -0.99 -7.50 -19.15
N ILE A 192 -0.93 -6.66 -20.20
CA ILE A 192 -0.31 -5.32 -20.11
C ILE A 192 -1.06 -4.46 -19.09
N GLY A 193 -2.40 -4.45 -19.13
CA GLY A 193 -3.22 -3.70 -18.17
C GLY A 193 -2.98 -4.15 -16.71
N VAL A 194 -2.88 -5.45 -16.48
CA VAL A 194 -2.57 -6.04 -15.17
C VAL A 194 -1.16 -5.66 -14.72
N ILE A 195 -0.14 -5.77 -15.57
CA ILE A 195 1.24 -5.40 -15.25
C ILE A 195 1.32 -3.91 -14.87
N LEU A 196 0.69 -3.03 -15.65
CA LEU A 196 0.62 -1.60 -15.31
C LEU A 196 -0.01 -1.37 -13.94
N THR A 197 -1.06 -2.13 -13.61
CA THR A 197 -1.75 -2.06 -12.32
C THR A 197 -0.85 -2.52 -11.17
N ILE A 198 -0.07 -3.59 -11.36
CA ILE A 198 0.92 -4.06 -10.39
C ILE A 198 1.99 -3.00 -10.17
N VAL A 199 2.55 -2.43 -11.25
CA VAL A 199 3.57 -1.37 -11.18
C VAL A 199 3.02 -0.15 -10.43
N GLN A 200 1.78 0.27 -10.70
CA GLN A 200 1.14 1.38 -9.97
C GLN A 200 1.09 1.16 -8.46
N CYS A 201 0.87 -0.07 -7.99
CA CYS A 201 0.83 -0.37 -6.55
C CYS A 201 2.13 0.05 -5.86
N PHE A 202 3.28 -0.29 -6.45
CA PHE A 202 4.60 0.05 -5.89
C PHE A 202 4.97 1.52 -6.08
N LEU A 203 4.43 2.18 -7.10
CA LEU A 203 4.73 3.58 -7.37
C LEU A 203 3.84 4.54 -6.58
N LEU A 204 2.60 4.17 -6.22
CA LEU A 204 1.65 5.04 -5.53
C LEU A 204 2.19 5.71 -4.24
N PRO A 205 2.96 5.04 -3.36
CA PRO A 205 3.55 5.70 -2.20
C PRO A 205 4.52 6.84 -2.57
N LEU A 206 5.08 6.82 -3.78
CA LEU A 206 5.96 7.89 -4.28
C LEU A 206 5.19 9.19 -4.47
N VAL A 207 3.88 9.15 -4.73
CA VAL A 207 3.03 10.35 -4.86
C VAL A 207 3.10 11.20 -3.60
N VAL A 208 3.05 10.57 -2.43
CA VAL A 208 3.01 11.25 -1.13
C VAL A 208 4.40 11.47 -0.52
N ARG A 209 5.44 10.87 -1.09
CA ARG A 209 6.82 10.98 -0.62
C ARG A 209 7.30 12.45 -0.61
N PRO A 210 7.95 12.93 0.45
CA PRO A 210 8.49 14.29 0.45
C PRO A 210 9.69 14.40 -0.49
N TYR A 211 9.59 15.31 -1.47
CA TYR A 211 10.64 15.63 -2.42
C TYR A 211 11.05 17.10 -2.23
N GLY A 212 11.91 17.37 -1.25
CA GLY A 212 12.37 18.72 -0.97
C GLY A 212 13.55 18.74 -0.01
N SER A 213 14.39 19.75 -0.18
CA SER A 213 15.51 20.09 0.70
C SER A 213 14.99 20.62 2.05
N LYS A 214 15.74 20.38 3.13
CA LYS A 214 15.49 20.97 4.45
C LYS A 214 15.33 22.49 4.30
N LEU A 215 14.14 23.01 4.53
CA LEU A 215 13.96 24.43 4.81
C LEU A 215 13.48 24.57 6.25
N GLN A 216 14.44 24.83 7.13
CA GLN A 216 14.23 25.77 8.23
C GLN A 216 15.41 26.75 8.25
N PRO A 217 15.26 27.93 7.63
CA PRO A 217 16.09 29.09 7.95
C PRO A 217 15.65 29.62 9.32
N GLN A 218 16.02 28.92 10.38
CA GLN A 218 16.08 29.50 11.73
C GLN A 218 17.50 29.44 12.33
N GLN A 219 18.45 28.80 11.64
CA GLN A 219 19.86 28.80 12.02
C GLN A 219 20.69 29.90 11.32
N GLU A 220 20.32 30.35 10.11
CA GLU A 220 20.98 31.50 9.45
C GLU A 220 20.68 32.85 10.14
N ALA A 221 19.52 32.98 10.78
CA ALA A 221 19.16 34.20 11.51
C ALA A 221 19.97 34.40 12.81
N ASN A 222 20.62 33.36 13.32
CA ASN A 222 21.47 33.43 14.52
C ASN A 222 22.97 33.49 14.19
N SER A 223 23.40 33.07 12.99
CA SER A 223 24.79 33.26 12.55
C SER A 223 25.06 34.67 12.02
N LEU A 224 24.04 35.38 11.54
CA LEU A 224 24.12 36.79 11.11
C LEU A 224 23.95 37.81 12.24
N LYS A 225 23.69 37.35 13.48
CA LYS A 225 23.64 38.21 14.68
C LYS A 225 24.92 38.12 15.53
N LEU A 226 25.92 37.38 15.06
CA LEU A 226 27.22 37.19 15.73
C LEU A 226 28.41 37.76 14.91
N THR A 227 28.12 38.54 13.88
CA THR A 227 29.08 39.40 13.16
C THR A 227 28.74 40.86 13.45
#